data_AF-A0A9D1N5H3-F1
#
_entry.id   AF-A0A9D1N5H3-F1
#
_cell.length_a   1.000
_cell.length_b   1.000
_cell.length_c   1.000
_cell.angle_alpha   90.00
_cell.angle_beta   90.00
_cell.angle_gamma   90.00
#
_symmetry.space_group_name_H-M   'P 1'
#
loop_
_entity.id
_entity.type
_entity.pdbx_description
1 polymer ?
#
loop_
_entity_poly.entity_id
_entity_poly.type
_entity_poly.pdbx_seq_one_letter_code
_entity_poly.pdbx_strand_id
1 'polypeptide(L)'
;MITNLRNYKKALVVTAAVVILAVASVVVLNMTKPYAVYADGTKVEDPYVVKAGDEELFLVEDSKTAERVIETVIKQYTPDGAQINSISVDKELSVDNKSLSRGEKAPTLLTEEEAVNYILEENSQEDPLFSVTINAEIGSVEKVEAGTQYEDSDELYKGQSEVKSEGSDGDQIVTNEITSVNGAVLTSQVIDTALLNESVDTVVYKGTKERPKDTVRADYGGQVMGSGSGAAVANFALQFVGNPYKYGGTSLTDGADCSGFVQSVYAQFGISLPRTVGPQSNCGKGVSYSEAQPGDLICYSGHIAIYIGGGNIVHAANSRSGIIVSTAKSFGAITTVRRIIE
;
A
#
# COMPACT_ATOMS: atom_id res chain seq x y z
N MET A 1 101.42 -47.30 44.93
CA MET A 1 101.59 -48.17 43.75
C MET A 1 100.49 -47.77 42.77
N ILE A 2 100.71 -46.87 41.81
CA ILE A 2 101.49 -46.99 40.55
C ILE A 2 101.11 -48.26 39.75
N THR A 3 100.99 -48.05 38.44
CA THR A 3 100.82 -48.95 37.27
C THR A 3 99.40 -49.44 36.99
N ASN A 4 98.85 -49.42 35.77
CA ASN A 4 99.28 -49.01 34.42
C ASN A 4 97.97 -49.00 33.57
N LEU A 5 97.66 -48.01 32.72
CA LEU A 5 97.98 -47.94 31.27
C LEU A 5 97.64 -49.22 30.49
N ARG A 6 97.09 -49.25 29.26
CA ARG A 6 96.61 -48.28 28.27
C ARG A 6 96.24 -49.10 27.01
N ASN A 7 95.44 -48.52 26.12
CA ASN A 7 95.23 -48.87 24.68
C ASN A 7 94.14 -49.91 24.41
N TYR A 8 93.20 -49.75 23.46
CA TYR A 8 93.15 -49.02 22.20
C TYR A 8 91.73 -48.43 22.02
N LYS A 9 91.52 -47.11 21.95
CA LYS A 9 91.34 -46.33 20.71
C LYS A 9 90.62 -47.02 19.54
N LYS A 10 89.43 -46.48 19.23
CA LYS A 10 88.78 -46.26 17.92
C LYS A 10 87.79 -47.34 17.39
N ALA A 11 86.50 -47.06 17.61
CA ALA A 11 85.39 -47.02 16.64
C ALA A 11 84.07 -46.93 17.44
N LEU A 12 83.63 -45.74 17.87
CA LEU A 12 82.58 -44.95 17.19
C LEU A 12 81.70 -45.74 16.20
N VAL A 13 80.39 -45.62 16.43
CA VAL A 13 79.23 -45.75 15.53
C VAL A 13 78.40 -47.05 15.67
N VAL A 14 77.11 -46.83 16.02
CA VAL A 14 75.91 -47.70 15.95
C VAL A 14 75.84 -48.76 17.07
N THR A 15 74.89 -48.80 18.01
CA THR A 15 73.44 -48.49 18.04
C THR A 15 73.08 -48.38 19.54
N ALA A 16 72.51 -47.28 20.05
CA ALA A 16 71.08 -46.97 19.97
C ALA A 16 70.17 -48.20 20.23
N ALA A 17 70.24 -48.78 21.42
CA ALA A 17 69.17 -49.63 21.95
C ALA A 17 69.29 -49.72 23.47
N VAL A 18 68.16 -49.63 24.17
CA VAL A 18 67.94 -50.04 25.58
C VAL A 18 68.11 -48.96 26.69
N VAL A 19 68.29 -47.68 26.37
CA VAL A 19 68.02 -46.60 27.34
C VAL A 19 66.92 -45.70 26.79
N ILE A 20 65.67 -46.02 27.11
CA ILE A 20 64.44 -45.21 27.25
C ILE A 20 63.28 -46.23 27.25
N LEU A 21 63.10 -46.93 28.37
CA LEU A 21 61.94 -47.79 28.63
C LEU A 21 61.25 -47.40 29.95
N ALA A 22 61.46 -46.15 30.38
CA ALA A 22 60.84 -45.57 31.58
C ALA A 22 60.33 -44.12 31.35
N VAL A 23 60.33 -43.61 30.11
CA VAL A 23 59.77 -42.28 29.75
C VAL A 23 58.83 -42.33 28.54
N ALA A 24 58.57 -43.52 27.97
CA ALA A 24 57.61 -43.71 26.87
C ALA A 24 56.16 -43.94 27.37
N SER A 25 55.88 -43.59 28.63
CA SER A 25 54.55 -43.32 29.17
C SER A 25 54.44 -41.88 29.65
N VAL A 26 55.20 -40.96 29.03
CA VAL A 26 54.53 -39.71 28.63
C VAL A 26 53.53 -40.15 27.59
N VAL A 27 52.35 -40.55 28.06
CA VAL A 27 51.12 -40.38 27.29
C VAL A 27 51.25 -38.94 26.83
N VAL A 28 51.55 -38.75 25.54
CA VAL A 28 51.20 -37.52 24.87
C VAL A 28 49.68 -37.53 24.91
N LEU A 29 49.13 -37.19 26.08
CA LEU A 29 47.88 -36.50 26.17
C LEU A 29 48.20 -35.25 25.37
N ASN A 30 47.98 -35.30 24.06
CA ASN A 30 47.49 -34.14 23.35
C ASN A 30 46.22 -33.79 24.13
N MET A 31 46.40 -33.00 25.19
CA MET A 31 45.31 -32.40 25.94
C MET A 31 44.78 -31.35 24.99
N THR A 32 44.04 -31.81 23.98
CA THR A 32 43.27 -30.93 23.11
C THR A 32 42.37 -30.16 24.05
N LYS A 33 42.56 -28.84 24.12
CA LYS A 33 41.69 -27.97 24.90
C LYS A 33 40.24 -28.20 24.45
N PRO A 34 39.25 -28.07 25.35
CA PRO A 34 37.87 -28.10 24.94
C PRO A 34 37.61 -26.99 23.91
N TYR A 35 36.70 -27.22 22.97
CA TYR A 35 36.42 -26.31 21.87
C TYR A 35 34.93 -26.35 21.52
N ALA A 36 34.43 -25.25 20.99
CA ALA A 36 33.16 -25.18 20.26
C ALA A 36 33.42 -25.38 18.76
N VAL A 37 32.37 -25.69 18.00
CA VAL A 37 32.47 -26.10 16.60
C VAL A 37 31.44 -25.36 15.74
N TYR A 38 31.89 -24.76 14.64
CA TYR A 38 31.00 -24.29 13.59
C TYR A 38 30.35 -25.46 12.83
N ALA A 39 29.26 -25.20 12.09
CA ALA A 39 28.58 -26.24 11.31
C ALA A 39 29.49 -26.96 10.30
N ASP A 40 30.53 -26.29 9.80
CA ASP A 40 31.53 -26.85 8.87
C ASP A 40 32.63 -27.70 9.54
N GLY A 41 32.63 -27.80 10.87
CA GLY A 41 33.61 -28.53 11.67
C GLY A 41 34.80 -27.71 12.16
N THR A 42 34.87 -26.41 11.82
CA THR A 42 35.92 -25.50 12.30
C THR A 42 35.82 -25.33 13.82
N LYS A 43 36.97 -25.39 14.52
CA LYS A 43 37.04 -25.43 15.99
C LYS A 43 37.50 -24.10 16.57
N VAL A 44 36.90 -23.69 17.69
CA VAL A 44 37.29 -22.50 18.45
C VAL A 44 37.41 -22.85 19.93
N GLU A 45 38.55 -22.56 20.55
CA GLU A 45 38.86 -22.99 21.93
C GLU A 45 38.23 -22.09 23.00
N ASP A 46 38.19 -20.78 22.77
CA ASP A 46 37.79 -19.77 23.76
C ASP A 46 36.60 -18.94 23.25
N PRO A 47 35.43 -19.55 22.99
CA PRO A 47 34.28 -18.83 22.43
C PRO A 47 33.66 -17.86 23.44
N TYR A 48 32.85 -16.95 22.93
CA TYR A 48 32.06 -16.03 23.72
C TYR A 48 30.59 -16.44 23.70
N VAL A 49 29.89 -16.21 24.81
CA VAL A 49 28.45 -16.44 24.94
C VAL A 49 27.73 -15.10 24.95
N VAL A 50 26.67 -15.00 24.15
CA VAL A 50 25.72 -13.89 24.19
C VAL A 50 24.55 -14.29 25.06
N LYS A 51 24.16 -13.40 25.98
CA LYS A 51 23.08 -13.63 26.94
C LYS A 51 22.03 -12.54 26.88
N ALA A 52 20.79 -12.89 27.24
CA ALA A 52 19.73 -11.95 27.57
C ALA A 52 19.29 -12.17 29.02
N GLY A 53 19.64 -11.24 29.91
CA GLY A 53 19.57 -11.45 31.35
C GLY A 53 20.47 -12.62 31.76
N ASP A 54 19.91 -13.60 32.46
CA ASP A 54 20.64 -14.80 32.90
C ASP A 54 20.65 -15.94 31.85
N GLU A 55 19.95 -15.79 30.73
CA GLU A 55 19.78 -16.83 29.72
C GLU A 55 20.88 -16.79 28.65
N GLU A 56 21.54 -17.91 28.40
CA GLU A 56 22.52 -18.06 27.33
C GLU A 56 21.82 -18.32 25.99
N LEU A 57 22.03 -17.45 25.01
CA LEU A 57 21.36 -17.54 23.71
C LEU A 57 22.17 -18.40 22.73
N PHE A 58 23.41 -18.01 22.46
CA PHE A 58 24.29 -18.70 21.50
C PHE A 58 25.76 -18.36 21.75
N LEU A 59 26.63 -19.12 21.08
CA LEU A 59 28.08 -18.91 21.10
C LEU A 59 28.56 -18.28 19.79
N VAL A 60 29.54 -17.38 19.90
CA VAL A 60 30.29 -16.78 18.78
C VAL A 60 31.79 -16.89 19.01
N GLU A 61 32.60 -16.72 17.96
CA GLU A 61 34.05 -16.91 18.05
C GLU A 61 34.76 -15.90 18.94
N ASP A 62 34.30 -14.65 18.93
CA ASP A 62 34.94 -13.56 19.66
C ASP A 62 33.93 -12.47 20.08
N SER A 63 34.35 -11.63 21.04
CA SER A 63 33.55 -10.52 21.56
C SER A 63 33.11 -9.54 20.48
N LYS A 64 33.96 -9.28 19.47
CA LYS A 64 33.62 -8.32 18.40
C LYS A 64 32.48 -8.83 17.54
N THR A 65 32.42 -10.13 17.32
CA THR A 65 31.35 -10.77 16.57
C THR A 65 30.05 -10.69 17.35
N ALA A 66 30.09 -10.91 18.68
CA ALA A 66 28.91 -10.69 19.53
C ALA A 66 28.40 -9.24 19.47
N GLU A 67 29.31 -8.26 19.58
CA GLU A 67 28.98 -6.83 19.49
C GLU A 67 28.31 -6.50 18.14
N ARG A 68 28.88 -6.97 17.02
CA ARG A 68 28.30 -6.75 15.69
C ARG A 68 26.94 -7.41 15.52
N VAL A 69 26.72 -8.59 16.10
CA VAL A 69 25.40 -9.25 16.09
C VAL A 69 24.37 -8.36 16.80
N ILE A 70 24.67 -7.90 18.02
CA ILE A 70 23.76 -7.04 18.80
C ILE A 70 23.47 -5.73 18.05
N GLU A 71 24.50 -5.06 17.55
CA GLU A 71 24.36 -3.82 16.77
C GLU A 71 23.49 -4.04 15.51
N THR A 72 23.72 -5.14 14.80
CA THR A 72 22.96 -5.48 13.59
C THR A 72 21.51 -5.77 13.90
N VAL A 73 21.20 -6.52 14.97
CA VAL A 73 19.81 -6.77 15.39
C VAL A 73 19.10 -5.47 15.75
N ILE A 74 19.71 -4.62 16.57
CA ILE A 74 19.11 -3.33 16.96
C ILE A 74 18.87 -2.47 15.73
N LYS A 75 19.81 -2.46 14.79
CA LYS A 75 19.67 -1.74 13.51
C LYS A 75 18.51 -2.28 12.67
N GLN A 76 18.27 -3.60 12.63
CA GLN A 76 17.14 -4.19 11.90
C GLN A 76 15.78 -3.79 12.47
N TYR A 77 15.69 -3.52 13.78
CA TYR A 77 14.48 -3.00 14.40
C TYR A 77 14.33 -1.47 14.31
N THR A 78 15.39 -0.77 13.90
CA THR A 78 15.40 0.68 13.80
C THR A 78 14.69 1.11 12.51
N PRO A 79 13.61 1.91 12.59
CA PRO A 79 12.93 2.38 11.39
C PRO A 79 13.84 3.27 10.53
N ASP A 80 13.73 3.13 9.22
CA ASP A 80 14.53 3.89 8.26
C ASP A 80 14.25 5.41 8.38
N GLY A 81 15.33 6.20 8.41
CA GLY A 81 15.25 7.66 8.49
C GLY A 81 14.79 8.21 9.84
N ALA A 82 14.63 7.36 10.86
CA ALA A 82 14.18 7.78 12.17
C ALA A 82 15.29 8.50 12.96
N GLN A 83 14.91 9.56 13.66
CA GLN A 83 15.74 10.19 14.69
C GLN A 83 15.46 9.50 16.03
N ILE A 84 16.44 8.77 16.54
CA ILE A 84 16.28 7.94 17.73
C ILE A 84 16.35 8.79 18.99
N ASN A 85 15.26 8.78 19.76
CA ASN A 85 15.18 9.44 21.06
C ASN A 85 15.71 8.53 22.17
N SER A 86 15.33 7.25 22.14
CA SER A 86 15.81 6.25 23.10
C SER A 86 15.68 4.83 22.56
N ILE A 87 16.60 3.95 22.96
CA ILE A 87 16.51 2.51 22.78
C ILE A 87 16.53 1.86 24.16
N SER A 88 15.65 0.90 24.39
CA SER A 88 15.63 0.10 25.61
C SER A 88 15.44 -1.38 25.27
N VAL A 89 16.09 -2.24 26.04
CA VAL A 89 15.93 -3.69 25.95
C VAL A 89 15.44 -4.17 27.31
N ASP A 90 14.38 -4.97 27.34
CA ASP A 90 13.77 -5.47 28.57
C ASP A 90 14.68 -6.41 29.38
N LYS A 91 15.48 -7.21 28.69
CA LYS A 91 16.54 -8.06 29.25
C LYS A 91 17.90 -7.50 28.86
N GLU A 92 18.81 -7.37 29.83
CA GLU A 92 20.17 -6.88 29.59
C GLU A 92 20.92 -7.82 28.65
N LEU A 93 21.41 -7.31 27.52
CA LEU A 93 22.25 -8.08 26.61
C LEU A 93 23.70 -8.01 27.08
N SER A 94 24.31 -9.16 27.32
CA SER A 94 25.70 -9.25 27.80
C SER A 94 26.52 -10.25 27.00
N VAL A 95 27.83 -10.03 26.99
CA VAL A 95 28.82 -10.84 26.27
C VAL A 95 29.89 -11.27 27.25
N ASP A 96 30.00 -12.58 27.47
CA ASP A 96 30.96 -13.16 28.40
C ASP A 96 31.85 -14.19 27.71
N ASN A 97 33.04 -14.43 28.27
CA ASN A 97 33.84 -15.59 27.87
C ASN A 97 33.15 -16.88 28.34
N LYS A 98 33.05 -17.87 27.45
CA LYS A 98 32.44 -19.17 27.78
C LYS A 98 33.51 -20.16 28.20
N SER A 99 33.43 -20.61 29.45
CA SER A 99 34.21 -21.76 29.91
C SER A 99 33.62 -23.06 29.38
N LEU A 100 34.45 -23.88 28.73
CA LEU A 100 34.06 -25.17 28.17
C LEU A 100 34.58 -26.33 29.02
N SER A 101 33.73 -27.34 29.22
CA SER A 101 34.05 -28.55 29.99
C SER A 101 34.62 -29.66 29.11
N ARG A 102 35.58 -30.40 29.65
CA ARG A 102 36.18 -31.54 28.95
C ARG A 102 35.28 -32.77 29.04
N GLY A 103 35.08 -33.46 27.92
CA GLY A 103 34.31 -34.71 27.85
C GLY A 103 32.84 -34.52 27.53
N GLU A 104 32.37 -33.27 27.47
CA GLU A 104 31.05 -32.92 26.95
C GLU A 104 31.09 -32.82 25.41
N LYS A 105 29.92 -32.99 24.79
CA LYS A 105 29.78 -32.74 23.35
C LYS A 105 30.11 -31.28 23.09
N ALA A 106 31.00 -31.02 22.14
CA ALA A 106 31.36 -29.66 21.76
C ALA A 106 30.10 -28.86 21.35
N PRO A 107 29.84 -27.69 21.94
CA PRO A 107 28.70 -26.86 21.58
C PRO A 107 28.88 -26.26 20.19
N THR A 108 27.76 -25.90 19.57
CA THR A 108 27.75 -25.29 18.24
C THR A 108 28.01 -23.78 18.34
N LEU A 109 28.84 -23.27 17.43
CA LEU A 109 29.05 -21.85 17.18
C LEU A 109 28.16 -21.37 16.04
N LEU A 110 27.66 -20.15 16.17
CA LEU A 110 26.97 -19.45 15.10
C LEU A 110 27.90 -18.42 14.47
N THR A 111 27.81 -18.28 13.14
CA THR A 111 28.33 -17.10 12.44
C THR A 111 27.51 -15.86 12.78
N GLU A 112 28.02 -14.68 12.45
CA GLU A 112 27.31 -13.41 12.65
C GLU A 112 25.92 -13.42 11.98
N GLU A 113 25.84 -13.89 10.73
CA GLU A 113 24.59 -13.96 9.97
C GLU A 113 23.60 -14.96 10.60
N GLU A 114 24.06 -16.15 10.97
CA GLU A 114 23.24 -17.17 11.63
C GLU A 114 22.72 -16.68 12.98
N ALA A 115 23.55 -15.99 13.77
CA ALA A 115 23.18 -15.45 15.07
C ALA A 115 22.15 -14.32 14.96
N VAL A 116 22.32 -13.40 14.00
CA VAL A 116 21.32 -12.35 13.71
C VAL A 116 20.00 -12.99 13.31
N ASN A 117 20.01 -13.93 12.36
CA ASN A 117 18.80 -14.60 11.90
C ASN A 117 18.10 -15.36 13.03
N TYR A 118 18.87 -16.09 13.86
CA TYR A 118 18.35 -16.77 15.04
C TYR A 118 17.61 -15.81 15.97
N ILE A 119 18.23 -14.68 16.34
CA ILE A 119 17.59 -13.70 17.21
C ILE A 119 16.31 -13.15 16.57
N LEU A 120 16.35 -12.76 15.29
CA LEU A 120 15.18 -12.19 14.61
C LEU A 120 14.03 -13.19 14.52
N GLU A 121 14.33 -14.47 14.28
CA GLU A 121 13.33 -15.54 14.21
C GLU A 121 12.70 -15.81 15.59
N GLU A 122 13.51 -15.97 16.63
CA GLU A 122 13.02 -16.23 17.98
C GLU A 122 12.26 -15.03 18.57
N ASN A 123 12.74 -13.80 18.33
CA ASN A 123 12.04 -12.59 18.77
C ASN A 123 10.72 -12.32 18.01
N SER A 124 10.45 -13.06 16.93
CA SER A 124 9.17 -13.00 16.21
C SER A 124 8.10 -13.95 16.76
N GLN A 125 8.47 -14.82 17.71
CA GLN A 125 7.56 -15.77 18.36
C GLN A 125 6.71 -15.11 19.46
N GLU A 126 5.75 -15.86 20.02
CA GLU A 126 4.85 -15.38 21.07
C GLU A 126 5.58 -15.01 22.38
N ASP A 127 6.70 -15.69 22.68
CA ASP A 127 7.57 -15.42 23.82
C ASP A 127 8.99 -15.09 23.32
N PRO A 128 9.29 -13.80 23.06
CA PRO A 128 10.56 -13.42 22.46
C PRO A 128 11.73 -13.59 23.44
N LEU A 129 12.94 -13.84 22.92
CA LEU A 129 14.16 -13.89 23.74
C LEU A 129 14.34 -12.59 24.52
N PHE A 130 14.06 -11.46 23.87
CA PHE A 130 14.00 -10.13 24.47
C PHE A 130 13.20 -9.17 23.57
N SER A 131 12.85 -8.03 24.12
CA SER A 131 12.10 -6.97 23.45
C SER A 131 12.94 -5.72 23.35
N VAL A 132 13.17 -5.25 22.12
CA VAL A 132 13.80 -3.96 21.83
C VAL A 132 12.72 -2.93 21.61
N THR A 133 12.60 -1.98 22.54
CA THR A 133 11.69 -0.84 22.42
C THR A 133 12.46 0.39 21.95
N ILE A 134 12.03 0.99 20.85
CA ILE A 134 12.63 2.18 20.26
C ILE A 134 11.60 3.31 20.27
N ASN A 135 11.96 4.44 20.88
CA ASN A 135 11.23 5.70 20.72
C ASN A 135 11.99 6.58 19.74
N ALA A 136 11.30 7.07 18.72
CA ALA A 136 11.92 7.82 17.64
C ALA A 136 10.96 8.81 16.98
N GLU A 137 11.52 9.79 16.29
CA GLU A 137 10.78 10.71 15.43
C GLU A 137 11.01 10.36 13.96
N ILE A 138 9.93 10.28 13.18
CA ILE A 138 9.96 10.01 11.75
C ILE A 138 9.19 11.10 11.02
N GLY A 139 9.86 11.76 10.08
CA GLY A 139 9.23 12.68 9.14
C GLY A 139 8.78 11.97 7.88
N SER A 140 7.52 12.17 7.48
CA SER A 140 6.99 11.73 6.19
C SER A 140 6.40 12.89 5.43
N VAL A 141 6.56 12.90 4.11
CA VAL A 141 5.88 13.87 3.24
C VAL A 141 4.46 13.38 2.98
N GLU A 142 3.47 14.20 3.32
CA GLU A 142 2.06 13.97 3.09
C GLU A 142 1.45 15.07 2.21
N LYS A 143 0.44 14.70 1.43
CA LYS A 143 -0.28 15.65 0.57
C LYS A 143 -1.29 16.45 1.38
N VAL A 144 -1.40 17.73 1.03
CA VAL A 144 -2.49 18.61 1.44
C VAL A 144 -3.40 18.80 0.23
N GLU A 145 -4.53 18.09 0.24
CA GLU A 145 -5.48 18.10 -0.87
C GLU A 145 -6.04 19.51 -1.12
N ALA A 146 -5.98 19.95 -2.37
CA ALA A 146 -6.56 21.24 -2.77
C ALA A 146 -8.09 21.23 -2.74
N GLY A 147 -8.68 22.33 -2.32
CA GLY A 147 -10.11 22.55 -2.34
C GLY A 147 -10.63 23.02 -3.70
N THR A 148 -11.91 23.37 -3.74
CA THR A 148 -12.52 24.05 -4.89
C THR A 148 -13.27 25.28 -4.40
N GLN A 149 -12.89 26.44 -4.92
CA GLN A 149 -13.58 27.69 -4.68
C GLN A 149 -14.49 28.02 -5.86
N TYR A 150 -15.63 28.64 -5.54
CA TYR A 150 -16.60 29.04 -6.53
C TYR A 150 -16.75 30.55 -6.52
N GLU A 151 -16.64 31.15 -7.70
CA GLU A 151 -16.86 32.58 -7.90
C GLU A 151 -18.06 32.76 -8.83
N ASP A 152 -18.92 33.73 -8.53
CA ASP A 152 -20.04 34.07 -9.40
C ASP A 152 -19.53 34.77 -10.67
N SER A 153 -20.08 34.40 -11.82
CA SER A 153 -19.83 35.02 -13.12
C SER A 153 -21.14 35.42 -13.77
N ASP A 154 -21.28 36.69 -14.16
CA ASP A 154 -22.40 37.22 -14.93
C ASP A 154 -22.23 37.05 -16.45
N GLU A 155 -21.07 36.55 -16.89
CA GLU A 155 -20.81 36.16 -18.27
C GLU A 155 -21.42 34.78 -18.59
N LEU A 156 -21.49 33.91 -17.58
CA LEU A 156 -22.02 32.54 -17.67
C LEU A 156 -23.50 32.47 -17.26
N TYR A 157 -24.27 31.65 -17.96
CA TYR A 157 -25.68 31.42 -17.60
C TYR A 157 -25.82 30.54 -16.36
N LYS A 158 -26.89 30.74 -15.60
CA LYS A 158 -27.27 29.84 -14.49
C LYS A 158 -27.24 28.37 -14.93
N GLY A 159 -26.50 27.55 -14.18
CA GLY A 159 -26.25 26.15 -14.47
C GLY A 159 -24.99 25.86 -15.30
N GLN A 160 -24.31 26.89 -15.82
CA GLN A 160 -22.99 26.75 -16.43
C GLN A 160 -21.89 26.96 -15.40
N SER A 161 -20.79 26.25 -15.58
CA SER A 161 -19.55 26.45 -14.83
C SER A 161 -18.35 26.37 -15.75
N GLU A 162 -17.32 27.13 -15.43
CA GLU A 162 -16.05 27.12 -16.15
C GLU A 162 -14.89 27.13 -15.16
N VAL A 163 -13.89 26.28 -15.38
CA VAL A 163 -12.67 26.29 -14.57
C VAL A 163 -11.86 27.53 -14.95
N LYS A 164 -11.74 28.48 -14.02
CA LYS A 164 -10.96 29.70 -14.17
C LYS A 164 -9.47 29.42 -13.99
N SER A 165 -9.14 28.59 -13.00
CA SER A 165 -7.78 28.15 -12.72
C SER A 165 -7.78 26.75 -12.12
N GLU A 166 -6.88 25.90 -12.62
CA GLU A 166 -6.62 24.59 -12.04
C GLU A 166 -5.94 24.75 -10.69
N GLY A 167 -6.38 23.95 -9.71
CA GLY A 167 -5.73 23.83 -8.42
C GLY A 167 -4.55 22.86 -8.46
N SER A 168 -3.77 22.85 -7.39
CA SER A 168 -2.68 21.90 -7.17
C SER A 168 -2.58 21.56 -5.68
N ASP A 169 -2.42 20.28 -5.36
CA ASP A 169 -2.18 19.85 -3.99
C ASP A 169 -0.92 20.52 -3.43
N GLY A 170 -0.95 20.74 -2.12
CA GLY A 170 0.22 21.11 -1.33
C GLY A 170 0.95 19.87 -0.82
N ASP A 171 2.12 20.09 -0.25
CA ASP A 171 2.86 19.06 0.49
C ASP A 171 3.24 19.61 1.86
N GLN A 172 3.21 18.73 2.85
CA GLN A 172 3.66 19.00 4.20
C GLN A 172 4.52 17.85 4.70
N ILE A 173 5.49 18.17 5.55
CA ILE A 173 6.17 17.17 6.37
C ILE A 173 5.34 16.97 7.62
N VAL A 174 4.94 15.74 7.89
CA VAL A 174 4.34 15.33 9.16
C VAL A 174 5.39 14.58 9.95
N THR A 175 5.73 15.08 11.13
CA THR A 175 6.66 14.42 12.05
C THR A 175 5.86 13.66 13.08
N ASN A 176 6.05 12.34 13.11
CA ASN A 176 5.43 11.47 14.09
C ASN A 176 6.46 11.04 15.13
N GLU A 177 6.10 11.17 16.40
CA GLU A 177 6.76 10.42 17.47
C GLU A 177 6.16 9.01 17.49
N ILE A 178 7.02 8.01 17.41
CA ILE A 178 6.63 6.61 17.41
C ILE A 178 7.31 5.83 18.55
N THR A 179 6.61 4.82 19.03
CA THR A 179 7.19 3.75 19.84
C THR A 179 7.06 2.45 19.07
N SER A 180 8.17 1.78 18.78
CA SER A 180 8.18 0.45 18.18
C SER A 180 8.76 -0.59 19.14
N VAL A 181 8.29 -1.83 19.04
CA VAL A 181 8.82 -2.99 19.76
C VAL A 181 9.15 -4.07 18.75
N ASN A 182 10.41 -4.52 18.73
CA ASN A 182 10.93 -5.50 17.76
C ASN A 182 10.57 -5.13 16.31
N GLY A 183 10.68 -3.84 15.97
CA GLY A 183 10.37 -3.29 14.64
C GLY A 183 8.88 -3.04 14.36
N ALA A 184 7.96 -3.54 15.19
CA ALA A 184 6.53 -3.27 15.05
C ALA A 184 6.15 -1.94 15.72
N VAL A 185 5.59 -1.00 14.97
CA VAL A 185 5.11 0.28 15.51
C VAL A 185 3.87 0.04 16.37
N LEU A 186 3.95 0.38 17.66
CA LEU A 186 2.85 0.25 18.62
C LEU A 186 2.04 1.54 18.73
N THR A 187 2.72 2.68 18.76
CA THR A 187 2.11 4.00 18.82
C THR A 187 2.71 4.91 17.77
N SER A 188 1.89 5.82 17.26
CA SER A 188 2.30 6.90 16.37
C SER A 188 1.47 8.12 16.69
N GLN A 189 2.13 9.24 16.97
CA GLN A 189 1.49 10.50 17.28
C GLN A 189 2.15 11.62 16.48
N VAL A 190 1.33 12.39 15.76
CA VAL A 190 1.79 13.61 15.10
C VAL A 190 2.20 14.61 16.19
N ILE A 191 3.46 15.04 16.15
CA ILE A 191 4.03 16.03 17.09
C ILE A 191 4.35 17.36 16.42
N ASP A 192 4.60 17.36 15.12
CA ASP A 192 4.88 18.57 14.34
C ASP A 192 4.41 18.42 12.90
N THR A 193 4.16 19.56 12.25
CA THR A 193 3.81 19.62 10.83
C THR A 193 4.42 20.87 10.21
N ALA A 194 5.19 20.70 9.15
CA ALA A 194 5.84 21.79 8.42
C ALA A 194 5.36 21.82 6.97
N LEU A 195 4.74 22.92 6.56
CA LEU A 195 4.29 23.10 5.19
C LEU A 195 5.49 23.29 4.26
N LEU A 196 5.56 22.50 3.19
CA LEU A 196 6.57 22.66 2.13
C LEU A 196 6.06 23.57 1.02
N ASN A 197 4.81 23.36 0.60
CA ASN A 197 4.10 24.16 -0.38
C ASN A 197 2.61 24.19 -0.05
N GLU A 198 2.00 25.36 -0.19
CA GLU A 198 0.57 25.52 0.03
C GLU A 198 -0.22 24.83 -1.08
N SER A 199 -1.36 24.25 -0.73
CA SER A 199 -2.34 23.82 -1.72
C SER A 199 -2.99 25.02 -2.38
N VAL A 200 -3.18 24.96 -3.70
CA VAL A 200 -3.89 25.99 -4.47
C VAL A 200 -5.24 25.43 -4.86
N ASP A 201 -6.32 26.05 -4.39
CA ASP A 201 -7.67 25.62 -4.74
C ASP A 201 -7.96 25.80 -6.23
N THR A 202 -8.71 24.86 -6.80
CA THR A 202 -9.30 25.05 -8.13
C THR A 202 -10.36 26.15 -8.04
N VAL A 203 -10.29 27.14 -8.91
CA VAL A 203 -11.32 28.20 -8.97
C VAL A 203 -12.26 27.91 -10.12
N VAL A 204 -13.55 27.80 -9.82
CA VAL A 204 -14.60 27.52 -10.79
C VAL A 204 -15.59 28.67 -10.80
N TYR A 205 -15.77 29.30 -11.96
CA TYR A 205 -16.85 30.25 -12.15
C TYR A 205 -18.20 29.52 -12.18
N LYS A 206 -19.20 30.09 -11.50
CA LYS A 206 -20.60 29.69 -11.56
C LYS A 206 -21.43 30.77 -12.22
N GLY A 207 -22.19 30.39 -13.24
CA GLY A 207 -23.04 31.33 -13.96
C GLY A 207 -24.19 31.85 -13.11
N THR A 208 -24.36 33.17 -13.11
CA THR A 208 -25.46 33.87 -12.45
C THR A 208 -26.40 34.54 -13.45
N LYS A 209 -25.97 34.67 -14.71
CA LYS A 209 -26.76 35.27 -15.76
C LYS A 209 -28.04 34.46 -15.97
N GLU A 210 -29.17 35.09 -15.72
CA GLU A 210 -30.44 34.53 -16.12
C GLU A 210 -30.40 34.32 -17.63
N ARG A 211 -30.70 33.11 -18.07
CA ARG A 211 -31.00 32.93 -19.49
C ARG A 211 -32.17 33.85 -19.80
N PRO A 212 -32.13 34.58 -20.93
CA PRO A 212 -33.32 35.26 -21.39
C PRO A 212 -34.48 34.27 -21.26
N LYS A 213 -35.59 34.72 -20.64
CA LYS A 213 -36.89 34.08 -20.89
C LYS A 213 -37.28 34.39 -22.32
N ASP A 214 -36.43 33.98 -23.26
CA ASP A 214 -36.88 33.73 -24.58
C ASP A 214 -37.86 32.59 -24.38
N THR A 215 -39.13 32.95 -24.58
CA THR A 215 -40.02 32.15 -25.41
C THR A 215 -39.24 31.61 -26.60
N VAL A 216 -38.38 30.62 -26.37
CA VAL A 216 -37.97 29.68 -27.39
C VAL A 216 -39.23 28.87 -27.66
N ARG A 217 -40.10 29.46 -28.48
CA ARG A 217 -40.44 28.83 -29.75
C ARG A 217 -39.11 28.41 -30.38
N ALA A 218 -38.55 27.32 -29.89
CA ALA A 218 -37.52 26.62 -30.61
C ALA A 218 -38.24 26.08 -31.84
N ASP A 219 -37.97 26.75 -32.95
CA ASP A 219 -38.14 26.26 -34.30
C ASP A 219 -37.21 25.05 -34.53
N TYR A 220 -37.37 24.02 -33.70
CA TYR A 220 -37.28 22.65 -34.19
C TYR A 220 -38.64 22.40 -34.80
N GLY A 221 -38.71 22.48 -36.12
CA GLY A 221 -39.87 22.17 -36.96
C GLY A 221 -40.35 20.73 -36.80
N GLY A 222 -40.90 20.45 -35.64
CA GLY A 222 -41.36 19.16 -35.17
C GLY A 222 -41.92 19.37 -33.78
N GLN A 223 -43.08 20.02 -33.69
CA GLN A 223 -43.91 19.94 -32.49
C GLN A 223 -43.94 18.47 -32.06
N VAL A 224 -43.43 18.18 -30.86
CA VAL A 224 -43.72 16.92 -30.19
C VAL A 224 -45.20 16.98 -29.80
N MET A 225 -46.06 16.66 -30.76
CA MET A 225 -47.50 16.55 -30.61
C MET A 225 -47.78 15.22 -29.92
N GLY A 226 -47.73 15.23 -28.59
CA GLY A 226 -48.15 14.11 -27.76
C GLY A 226 -48.55 14.60 -26.38
N SER A 227 -49.84 14.58 -26.08
CA SER A 227 -50.40 14.83 -24.75
C SER A 227 -50.25 13.62 -23.81
N GLY A 228 -49.32 12.72 -24.11
CA GLY A 228 -49.03 11.50 -23.37
C GLY A 228 -47.89 11.68 -22.38
N SER A 229 -47.89 10.83 -21.36
CA SER A 229 -46.97 10.86 -20.22
C SER A 229 -45.49 10.76 -20.63
N GLY A 230 -45.16 10.09 -21.75
CA GLY A 230 -43.79 9.98 -22.28
C GLY A 230 -43.19 11.28 -22.83
N ALA A 231 -44.01 12.17 -23.44
CA ALA A 231 -43.52 13.47 -23.90
C ALA A 231 -43.13 14.37 -22.71
N ALA A 232 -43.85 14.26 -21.58
CA ALA A 232 -43.48 14.96 -20.36
C ALA A 232 -42.14 14.45 -19.79
N VAL A 233 -41.89 13.14 -19.84
CA VAL A 233 -40.60 12.53 -19.48
C VAL A 233 -39.47 13.10 -20.34
N ALA A 234 -39.64 13.11 -21.67
CA ALA A 234 -38.65 13.66 -22.59
C ALA A 234 -38.37 15.15 -22.33
N ASN A 235 -39.41 15.95 -22.13
CA ASN A 235 -39.28 17.38 -21.82
C ASN A 235 -38.60 17.62 -20.47
N PHE A 236 -38.87 16.79 -19.47
CA PHE A 236 -38.21 16.86 -18.18
C PHE A 236 -36.73 16.51 -18.29
N ALA A 237 -36.41 15.41 -18.97
CA ALA A 237 -35.03 14.98 -19.21
C ALA A 237 -34.18 16.06 -19.91
N LEU A 238 -34.77 16.79 -20.85
CA LEU A 238 -34.11 17.88 -21.58
C LEU A 238 -33.67 19.05 -20.69
N GLN A 239 -34.26 19.23 -19.51
CA GLN A 239 -33.88 20.30 -18.57
C GLN A 239 -32.48 20.10 -17.97
N PHE A 240 -31.96 18.87 -18.01
CA PHE A 240 -30.67 18.51 -17.42
C PHE A 240 -29.53 18.45 -18.45
N VAL A 241 -29.80 18.79 -19.71
CA VAL A 241 -28.76 18.89 -20.73
C VAL A 241 -27.74 19.95 -20.31
N GLY A 242 -26.46 19.56 -20.27
CA GLY A 242 -25.34 20.35 -19.76
C GLY A 242 -24.85 19.94 -18.37
N ASN A 243 -25.65 19.20 -17.60
CA ASN A 243 -25.25 18.75 -16.26
C ASN A 243 -24.21 17.61 -16.34
N PRO A 244 -23.35 17.44 -15.33
CA PRO A 244 -22.18 16.57 -15.40
C PRO A 244 -22.55 15.09 -15.51
N TYR A 245 -21.64 14.31 -16.07
CA TYR A 245 -21.66 12.85 -15.97
C TYR A 245 -20.84 12.43 -14.75
N LYS A 246 -21.35 11.49 -13.96
CA LYS A 246 -20.60 10.88 -12.84
C LYS A 246 -20.84 9.38 -12.84
N TYR A 247 -19.77 8.60 -12.98
CA TYR A 247 -19.86 7.14 -12.93
C TYR A 247 -20.47 6.70 -11.59
N GLY A 248 -21.51 5.85 -11.61
CA GLY A 248 -22.22 5.48 -10.40
C GLY A 248 -23.22 6.54 -9.89
N GLY A 249 -23.22 7.75 -10.44
CA GLY A 249 -24.05 8.86 -9.99
C GLY A 249 -25.53 8.75 -10.38
N THR A 250 -26.39 9.37 -9.57
CA THR A 250 -27.84 9.46 -9.77
C THR A 250 -28.37 10.90 -9.55
N SER A 251 -27.51 11.88 -9.33
CA SER A 251 -27.94 13.29 -9.16
C SER A 251 -28.16 13.91 -10.53
N LEU A 252 -29.37 14.42 -10.78
CA LEU A 252 -29.68 15.13 -12.03
C LEU A 252 -28.93 16.46 -12.15
N THR A 253 -28.39 17.01 -11.06
CA THR A 253 -27.66 18.28 -11.01
C THR A 253 -26.16 18.10 -10.74
N ASP A 254 -25.78 17.21 -9.83
CA ASP A 254 -24.38 17.04 -9.38
C ASP A 254 -23.68 15.86 -10.08
N GLY A 255 -24.41 15.16 -10.94
CA GLY A 255 -23.87 14.20 -11.88
C GLY A 255 -24.53 12.82 -11.83
N ALA A 256 -24.81 12.30 -13.01
CA ALA A 256 -25.39 10.97 -13.20
C ALA A 256 -24.66 10.18 -14.30
N ASP A 257 -24.64 8.86 -14.19
CA ASP A 257 -24.30 8.01 -15.34
C ASP A 257 -25.54 7.74 -16.21
N CYS A 258 -25.37 7.03 -17.33
CA CYS A 258 -26.46 6.85 -18.30
C CYS A 258 -27.72 6.21 -17.69
N SER A 259 -27.55 5.11 -16.94
CA SER A 259 -28.64 4.43 -16.25
C SER A 259 -29.16 5.19 -15.03
N GLY A 260 -28.29 5.91 -14.31
CA GLY A 260 -28.67 6.77 -13.20
C GLY A 260 -29.48 7.97 -13.64
N PHE A 261 -29.16 8.56 -14.80
CA PHE A 261 -29.92 9.65 -15.41
C PHE A 261 -31.34 9.19 -15.78
N VAL A 262 -31.46 8.06 -16.48
CA VAL A 262 -32.76 7.46 -16.82
C VAL A 262 -33.55 7.15 -15.55
N GLN A 263 -32.92 6.50 -14.57
CA GLN A 263 -33.56 6.16 -13.29
C GLN A 263 -34.11 7.40 -12.58
N SER A 264 -33.30 8.45 -12.44
CA SER A 264 -33.69 9.66 -11.72
C SER A 264 -34.73 10.49 -12.47
N VAL A 265 -34.68 10.52 -13.81
CA VAL A 265 -35.74 11.13 -14.62
C VAL A 265 -37.08 10.42 -14.36
N TYR A 266 -37.11 9.09 -14.48
CA TYR A 266 -38.36 8.31 -14.33
C TYR A 266 -38.89 8.30 -12.89
N ALA A 267 -38.01 8.40 -11.89
CA ALA A 267 -38.41 8.51 -10.49
C ALA A 267 -39.28 9.75 -10.22
N GLN A 268 -39.06 10.86 -10.95
CA GLN A 268 -39.88 12.08 -10.84
C GLN A 268 -41.31 11.89 -11.35
N PHE A 269 -41.54 10.84 -12.16
CA PHE A 269 -42.85 10.42 -12.63
C PHE A 269 -43.40 9.24 -11.81
N GLY A 270 -42.81 8.95 -10.65
CA GLY A 270 -43.23 7.88 -9.74
C GLY A 270 -42.85 6.47 -10.18
N ILE A 271 -41.97 6.32 -11.16
CA ILE A 271 -41.58 5.02 -11.73
C ILE A 271 -40.19 4.63 -11.23
N SER A 272 -40.13 3.54 -10.48
CA SER A 272 -38.85 2.98 -10.02
C SER A 272 -38.27 2.06 -11.09
N LEU A 273 -37.10 2.45 -11.62
CA LEU A 273 -36.33 1.62 -12.55
C LEU A 273 -35.11 1.02 -11.84
N PRO A 274 -34.67 -0.19 -12.23
CA PRO A 274 -33.43 -0.78 -11.75
C PRO A 274 -32.21 0.12 -12.00
N ARG A 275 -31.13 -0.07 -11.24
CA ARG A 275 -29.96 0.82 -11.30
C ARG A 275 -29.13 0.69 -12.58
N THR A 276 -29.11 -0.46 -13.24
CA THR A 276 -28.17 -0.76 -14.33
C THR A 276 -28.88 -0.98 -15.67
N VAL A 277 -28.15 -0.78 -16.77
CA VAL A 277 -28.68 -0.87 -18.14
C VAL A 277 -29.26 -2.25 -18.47
N GLY A 278 -28.63 -3.34 -18.02
CA GLY A 278 -29.08 -4.71 -18.31
C GLY A 278 -30.53 -4.94 -17.85
N PRO A 279 -30.85 -4.75 -16.56
CA PRO A 279 -32.22 -4.81 -16.08
C PRO A 279 -33.16 -3.75 -16.68
N GLN A 280 -32.72 -2.49 -16.84
CA GLN A 280 -33.56 -1.43 -17.46
C GLN A 280 -33.98 -1.79 -18.89
N SER A 281 -33.08 -2.41 -19.67
CA SER A 281 -33.36 -2.84 -21.04
C SER A 281 -34.32 -4.04 -21.12
N ASN A 282 -34.83 -4.54 -20.00
CA ASN A 282 -35.88 -5.55 -19.91
C ASN A 282 -37.19 -5.01 -19.28
N CYS A 283 -37.23 -3.73 -18.90
CA CYS A 283 -38.41 -3.10 -18.33
C CYS A 283 -39.40 -2.66 -19.41
N GLY A 284 -40.68 -2.54 -19.03
CA GLY A 284 -41.74 -2.04 -19.89
C GLY A 284 -42.02 -2.91 -21.12
N LYS A 285 -42.59 -2.30 -22.14
CA LYS A 285 -42.98 -2.95 -23.40
C LYS A 285 -41.89 -2.77 -24.46
N GLY A 286 -41.50 -3.86 -25.12
CA GLY A 286 -40.62 -3.78 -26.29
C GLY A 286 -41.36 -3.19 -27.50
N VAL A 287 -40.74 -2.22 -28.17
CA VAL A 287 -41.26 -1.61 -29.42
C VAL A 287 -40.16 -1.56 -30.48
N SER A 288 -40.55 -1.44 -31.75
CA SER A 288 -39.57 -1.22 -32.81
C SER A 288 -39.04 0.22 -32.76
N TYR A 289 -37.81 0.46 -33.23
CA TYR A 289 -37.27 1.82 -33.28
C TYR A 289 -38.07 2.75 -34.19
N SER A 290 -38.70 2.22 -35.25
CA SER A 290 -39.61 2.98 -36.12
C SER A 290 -40.88 3.45 -35.40
N GLU A 291 -41.26 2.78 -34.32
CA GLU A 291 -42.42 3.13 -33.49
C GLU A 291 -42.02 3.89 -32.22
N ALA A 292 -40.73 4.25 -32.09
CA ALA A 292 -40.23 4.95 -30.91
C ALA A 292 -40.95 6.29 -30.73
N GLN A 293 -41.43 6.52 -29.52
CA GLN A 293 -42.12 7.73 -29.09
C GLN A 293 -41.30 8.44 -28.01
N PRO A 294 -41.41 9.77 -27.90
CA PRO A 294 -40.76 10.52 -26.84
C PRO A 294 -41.02 9.90 -25.46
N GLY A 295 -39.95 9.73 -24.69
CA GLY A 295 -39.96 8.99 -23.42
C GLY A 295 -39.39 7.57 -23.55
N ASP A 296 -39.55 6.89 -24.68
CA ASP A 296 -39.04 5.52 -24.84
C ASP A 296 -37.53 5.42 -24.59
N LEU A 297 -37.09 4.35 -23.95
CA LEU A 297 -35.67 4.10 -23.71
C LEU A 297 -35.03 3.50 -24.96
N ILE A 298 -33.97 4.14 -25.46
CA ILE A 298 -33.12 3.59 -26.51
C ILE A 298 -31.91 2.92 -25.86
N CYS A 299 -31.79 1.61 -26.03
CA CYS A 299 -30.75 0.81 -25.40
C CYS A 299 -29.66 0.43 -26.42
N TYR A 300 -28.41 0.49 -26.00
CA TYR A 300 -27.21 0.10 -26.74
C TYR A 300 -26.44 -0.96 -25.94
N SER A 301 -25.37 -1.52 -26.52
CA SER A 301 -24.45 -2.38 -25.74
C SER A 301 -23.79 -1.55 -24.62
N GLY A 302 -24.21 -1.77 -23.38
CA GLY A 302 -23.67 -1.09 -22.19
C GLY A 302 -24.14 0.35 -21.96
N HIS A 303 -25.07 0.89 -22.76
CA HIS A 303 -25.53 2.28 -22.63
C HIS A 303 -27.04 2.43 -22.83
N ILE A 304 -27.64 3.48 -22.30
CA ILE A 304 -29.07 3.77 -22.42
C ILE A 304 -29.35 5.28 -22.52
N ALA A 305 -30.42 5.63 -23.21
CA ALA A 305 -30.84 7.01 -23.45
C ALA A 305 -32.37 7.13 -23.49
N ILE A 306 -32.89 8.36 -23.38
CA ILE A 306 -34.33 8.65 -23.52
C ILE A 306 -34.55 9.23 -24.92
N TYR A 307 -35.46 8.66 -25.69
CA TYR A 307 -35.86 9.18 -26.99
C TYR A 307 -36.64 10.47 -26.83
N ILE A 308 -36.32 11.48 -27.63
CA ILE A 308 -36.96 12.80 -27.57
C ILE A 308 -37.71 13.15 -28.87
N GLY A 309 -37.83 12.22 -29.81
CA GLY A 309 -38.42 12.44 -31.12
C GLY A 309 -37.41 12.90 -32.17
N GLY A 310 -37.83 12.91 -33.44
CA GLY A 310 -37.00 13.38 -34.56
C GLY A 310 -35.71 12.59 -34.79
N GLY A 311 -35.62 11.35 -34.29
CA GLY A 311 -34.41 10.52 -34.37
C GLY A 311 -33.35 10.85 -33.31
N ASN A 312 -33.66 11.69 -32.34
CA ASN A 312 -32.73 12.17 -31.33
C ASN A 312 -32.97 11.54 -29.95
N ILE A 313 -31.93 11.55 -29.13
CA ILE A 313 -31.93 11.07 -27.75
C ILE A 313 -31.30 12.09 -26.81
N VAL A 314 -31.71 12.07 -25.54
CA VAL A 314 -31.02 12.73 -24.42
C VAL A 314 -30.41 11.67 -23.50
N HIS A 315 -29.14 11.85 -23.11
CA HIS A 315 -28.41 10.89 -22.29
C HIS A 315 -27.23 11.52 -21.56
N ALA A 316 -26.87 10.98 -20.39
CA ALA A 316 -25.56 11.19 -19.78
C ALA A 316 -24.50 10.42 -20.59
N ALA A 317 -23.70 11.12 -21.39
CA ALA A 317 -22.82 10.52 -22.39
C ALA A 317 -21.52 9.98 -21.80
N ASN A 318 -20.73 10.84 -21.16
CA ASN A 318 -19.43 10.52 -20.55
C ASN A 318 -18.94 11.72 -19.72
N SER A 319 -17.86 11.52 -18.95
CA SER A 319 -17.26 12.53 -18.06
C SER A 319 -16.87 13.84 -18.75
N ARG A 320 -16.56 13.81 -20.06
CA ARG A 320 -16.15 15.01 -20.81
C ARG A 320 -17.34 15.86 -21.24
N SER A 321 -18.44 15.24 -21.64
CA SER A 321 -19.57 15.94 -22.27
C SER A 321 -20.81 16.08 -21.39
N GLY A 322 -20.91 15.30 -20.30
CA GLY A 322 -22.08 15.33 -19.42
C GLY A 322 -23.35 14.81 -20.09
N ILE A 323 -24.49 15.39 -19.72
CA ILE A 323 -25.80 15.09 -20.32
C ILE A 323 -25.98 15.91 -21.60
N ILE A 324 -26.17 15.23 -22.73
CA ILE A 324 -26.26 15.87 -24.05
C ILE A 324 -27.44 15.33 -24.86
N VAL A 325 -27.75 16.03 -25.95
CA VAL A 325 -28.61 15.53 -27.03
C VAL A 325 -27.73 15.05 -28.18
N SER A 326 -28.04 13.88 -28.73
CA SER A 326 -27.38 13.33 -29.91
C SER A 326 -28.33 12.54 -30.79
N THR A 327 -27.91 12.27 -32.03
CA THR A 327 -28.70 11.43 -32.96
C THR A 327 -28.60 9.97 -32.56
N ALA A 328 -29.74 9.32 -32.35
CA ALA A 328 -29.80 7.97 -31.78
C ALA A 328 -29.03 6.93 -32.61
N LYS A 329 -29.14 7.00 -33.95
CA LYS A 329 -28.46 6.08 -34.87
C LYS A 329 -26.97 6.38 -35.04
N SER A 330 -26.55 7.62 -34.82
CA SER A 330 -25.14 8.01 -34.93
C SER A 330 -24.37 7.72 -33.65
N PHE A 331 -25.06 7.62 -32.52
CA PHE A 331 -24.44 7.26 -31.23
C PHE A 331 -23.97 5.80 -31.19
N GLY A 332 -24.73 4.86 -31.76
CA GLY A 332 -24.34 3.45 -31.79
C GLY A 332 -25.42 2.51 -32.32
N ALA A 333 -25.13 1.21 -32.31
CA ALA A 333 -26.07 0.18 -32.71
C ALA A 333 -27.15 -0.03 -31.63
N ILE A 334 -28.41 0.26 -31.98
CA ILE A 334 -29.56 0.10 -31.09
C ILE A 334 -29.84 -1.40 -30.92
N THR A 335 -29.89 -1.84 -29.67
CA THR A 335 -30.14 -3.25 -29.29
C THR A 335 -31.61 -3.50 -29.00
N THR A 336 -32.27 -2.59 -28.30
CA THR A 336 -33.71 -2.67 -28.00
C THR A 336 -34.29 -1.29 -27.69
N VAL A 337 -35.60 -1.15 -27.83
CA VAL A 337 -36.36 0.05 -27.45
C VAL A 337 -37.46 -0.35 -26.46
N ARG A 338 -37.55 0.37 -25.35
CA ARG A 338 -38.50 0.07 -24.26
C ARG A 338 -39.43 1.25 -23.98
N ARG A 339 -40.72 0.99 -24.10
CA ARG A 339 -41.78 1.91 -23.65
C ARG A 339 -42.10 1.64 -22.20
N ILE A 340 -41.82 2.62 -21.35
CA ILE A 340 -42.02 2.50 -19.89
C ILE A 340 -43.39 3.06 -19.48
N ILE A 341 -43.88 4.06 -20.20
CA ILE A 341 -45.10 4.80 -19.89
C ILE A 341 -45.90 5.03 -21.17
N GLU A 342 -47.23 4.92 -21.11
CA GLU A 342 -48.16 5.09 -22.23
C GLU A 342 -48.82 6.48 -22.25
#